data_AF-A0A1G9L7X2-F1
#
_entry.id   AF-A0A1G9L7X2-F1
#
_cell.length_a   1.000
_cell.length_b   1.000
_cell.length_c   1.000
_cell.angle_alpha   90.00
_cell.angle_beta   90.00
_cell.angle_gamma   90.00
#
_symmetry.space_group_name_H-M   'P 1'
#
loop_
_entity.id
_entity.type
_entity.pdbx_description
1 polymer ?
#
loop_
_entity_poly.entity_id
_entity_poly.type
_entity_poly.pdbx_seq_one_letter_code
_entity_poly.pdbx_strand_id
1 'polypeptide(L)' 'MRVEAIEITQHEGDTLYFRTTHPETGEDRVAQLREAIDAGTEFTAEDLLGRELTVHPDNIASWEEREVEDSAL' A
#
# COMPACT_ATOMS: atom_id res chain seq x y z
N MET A 1 -18.04 -2.29 -4.55
CA MET A 1 -17.18 -3.45 -4.90
C MET A 1 -16.18 -3.61 -3.76
N ARG A 2 -15.71 -4.81 -3.44
CA ARG A 2 -14.66 -4.98 -2.42
C ARG A 2 -13.34 -5.25 -3.12
N VAL A 3 -12.26 -4.63 -2.66
CA VAL A 3 -10.92 -4.73 -3.25
C VAL A 3 -9.93 -5.12 -2.17
N GLU A 4 -8.96 -5.96 -2.53
CA GLU A 4 -7.83 -6.28 -1.67
C GLU A 4 -6.86 -5.09 -1.67
N ALA A 5 -6.53 -4.60 -0.48
CA ALA A 5 -5.64 -3.48 -0.29
C ALA A 5 -4.61 -3.75 0.81
N ILE A 6 -3.46 -3.12 0.67
CA ILE A 6 -2.45 -3.01 1.71
C ILE A 6 -2.77 -1.74 2.49
N GLU A 7 -3.17 -1.90 3.73
CA GLU A 7 -3.28 -0.79 4.68
C GLU A 7 -1.89 -0.55 5.27
N ILE A 8 -1.40 0.68 5.16
CA ILE A 8 -0.14 1.12 5.77
C ILE A 8 -0.47 2.25 6.73
N THR A 9 -0.27 2.04 8.02
CA THR A 9 -0.36 3.10 9.03
C THR A 9 1.01 3.68 9.26
N GLN A 10 1.14 4.99 9.06
CA GLN A 10 2.38 5.72 9.24
C GLN A 10 2.51 6.22 10.69
N HIS A 11 3.75 6.46 11.14
CA HIS A 11 4.02 6.98 12.48
C HIS A 11 3.35 8.34 12.77
N GLU A 12 3.03 9.12 11.74
CA GLU A 12 2.35 10.42 11.84
C GLU A 12 0.83 10.30 11.99
N GLY A 13 0.29 9.07 11.93
CA GLY A 13 -1.15 8.77 12.08
C GLY A 13 -1.92 8.74 10.75
N ASP A 14 -1.26 8.99 9.62
CA ASP A 14 -1.82 8.80 8.29
C ASP A 14 -1.94 7.30 7.95
N THR A 15 -3.11 6.89 7.47
CA THR A 15 -3.36 5.53 6.98
C THR A 15 -3.53 5.57 5.47
N LEU A 16 -2.68 4.86 4.76
CA LEU A 16 -2.68 4.75 3.31
C LEU A 16 -3.20 3.38 2.88
N TYR A 17 -3.94 3.34 1.77
CA TYR A 17 -4.48 2.10 1.22
C TYR A 17 -3.99 1.93 -0.21
N PHE A 18 -3.18 0.91 -0.45
CA PHE A 18 -2.62 0.59 -1.76
C PHE A 18 -3.30 -0.64 -2.34
N ARG A 19 -3.45 -0.72 -3.66
CA ARG A 19 -3.92 -1.95 -4.30
C ARG A 19 -2.88 -3.06 -4.13
N THR A 20 -3.33 -4.28 -3.79
CA THR A 20 -2.42 -5.45 -3.68
C THR A 20 -1.86 -5.87 -5.04
N THR A 21 -2.58 -5.58 -6.12
CA THR A 21 -2.18 -5.92 -7.49
C THR A 21 -2.18 -4.67 -8.36
N HIS A 22 -1.16 -4.50 -9.20
CA HIS A 22 -1.14 -3.41 -10.17
C HIS A 22 -2.23 -3.61 -11.25
N PRO A 23 -3.10 -2.62 -11.50
CA PRO A 23 -4.28 -2.80 -12.36
C PRO A 23 -3.92 -3.07 -13.84
N GLU A 24 -2.77 -2.57 -14.32
CA GLU A 24 -2.37 -2.71 -15.72
C GLU A 24 -1.42 -3.87 -15.97
N THR A 25 -0.54 -4.19 -15.02
CA THR A 25 0.54 -5.17 -15.19
C THR A 25 0.27 -6.47 -14.44
N GLY A 26 -0.67 -6.48 -13.49
CA GLY A 26 -0.94 -7.65 -12.64
C GLY A 26 0.16 -7.94 -11.62
N GLU A 27 1.10 -7.02 -11.42
CA GLU A 27 2.21 -7.20 -10.50
C GLU A 27 1.75 -7.20 -9.04
N ASP A 28 2.29 -8.14 -8.27
CA ASP A 28 2.03 -8.29 -6.84
C ASP A 28 2.76 -7.20 -6.05
N ARG A 29 2.01 -6.21 -5.58
CA ARG A 29 2.53 -5.06 -4.83
C ARG A 29 2.81 -5.41 -3.37
N VAL A 30 2.22 -6.48 -2.85
CA VAL A 30 2.50 -6.97 -1.49
C VAL A 30 3.93 -7.49 -1.40
N ALA A 31 4.36 -8.27 -2.39
CA ALA A 31 5.72 -8.75 -2.51
C ALA A 31 6.72 -7.58 -2.63
N GLN A 32 6.41 -6.57 -3.45
CA GLN A 32 7.26 -5.38 -3.60
C GLN A 32 7.37 -4.57 -2.30
N LEU A 33 6.26 -4.36 -1.58
CA LEU A 33 6.27 -3.67 -0.30
C LEU A 33 7.12 -4.45 0.72
N ARG A 34 6.96 -5.76 0.77
CA ARG A 34 7.73 -6.62 1.68
C ARG A 34 9.22 -6.57 1.39
N GLU A 35 9.60 -6.61 0.10
CA GLU A 35 10.99 -6.45 -0.33
C GLU A 35 11.53 -5.07 0.03
N ALA A 36 10.74 -4.02 -0.16
CA ALA A 36 11.11 -2.64 0.20
C ALA A 36 11.34 -2.48 1.72
N ILE A 37 10.47 -3.08 2.54
CA ILE A 37 10.63 -3.09 4.01
C ILE A 37 11.88 -3.86 4.42
N ASP A 38 12.13 -5.04 3.85
CA ASP A 38 13.32 -5.87 4.18
C ASP A 38 14.62 -5.18 3.75
N ALA A 39 14.62 -4.53 2.58
CA ALA A 39 15.76 -3.80 2.05
C ALA A 39 15.96 -2.41 2.67
N GLY A 40 14.97 -1.88 3.41
CA GLY A 40 14.98 -0.51 3.91
C GLY A 40 14.90 0.54 2.80
N THR A 41 14.23 0.22 1.69
CA THR A 41 14.07 1.10 0.52
C THR A 41 12.65 1.64 0.41
N GLU A 42 12.50 2.76 -0.30
CA GLU A 42 11.20 3.40 -0.52
C GLU A 42 10.28 2.52 -1.38
N PHE A 43 9.02 2.45 -1.00
CA PHE A 43 7.95 1.81 -1.76
C PHE A 43 7.08 2.89 -2.41
N THR A 44 6.94 2.84 -3.75
CA THR A 44 6.04 3.75 -4.48
C THR A 44 4.93 2.95 -5.15
N ALA A 45 3.69 3.30 -4.85
CA ALA A 45 2.53 2.65 -5.43
C ALA A 45 1.34 3.61 -5.54
N GLU A 46 0.40 3.24 -6.41
CA GLU A 46 -0.88 3.90 -6.56
C GLU A 46 -1.80 3.51 -5.39
N ASP A 47 -2.31 4.52 -4.68
CA ASP A 47 -3.35 4.32 -3.67
C ASP A 47 -4.71 4.02 -4.32
N LEU A 48 -5.72 3.69 -3.52
CA LEU A 48 -7.05 3.40 -4.06
C LEU A 48 -7.69 4.59 -4.81
N LEU A 49 -7.27 5.82 -4.52
CA LEU A 49 -7.71 7.04 -5.20
C LEU A 49 -6.99 7.29 -6.54
N GLY A 50 -6.06 6.44 -6.96
CA GLY A 50 -5.27 6.67 -8.18
C GLY A 50 -4.12 7.66 -7.97
N ARG A 51 -3.71 7.91 -6.73
CA ARG A 51 -2.60 8.80 -6.39
C ARG A 51 -1.35 7.97 -6.17
N GLU A 52 -0.30 8.30 -6.91
CA GLU A 52 1.02 7.73 -6.65
C GLU A 52 1.59 8.32 -5.35
N LEU A 53 1.83 7.46 -4.37
CA LEU A 53 2.41 7.84 -3.08
C LEU A 53 3.69 7.04 -2.84
N THR A 54 4.67 7.72 -2.25
CA THR A 54 5.94 7.11 -1.83
C THR A 54 5.94 6.99 -0.32
N VAL A 55 6.23 5.78 0.17
CA VAL A 55 6.31 5.45 1.59
C VAL A 55 7.71 4.96 1.92
N HIS A 56 8.34 5.61 2.89
CA HIS A 56 9.56 5.11 3.50
C HIS A 56 9.24 4.01 4.53
N PRO A 57 9.97 2.90 4.54
CA PRO A 57 9.75 1.81 5.49
C PRO A 57 9.99 2.26 6.94
N ASP A 58 10.91 3.20 7.17
CA ASP A 58 11.10 3.83 8.50
C ASP A 58 9.89 4.62 9.00
N ASN A 59 8.99 5.04 8.10
CA ASN A 59 7.76 5.76 8.45
C ASN A 59 6.58 4.81 8.68
N ILE A 60 6.71 3.51 8.41
CA ILE A 60 5.64 2.52 8.57
C ILE A 60 5.57 2.07 10.03
N ALA A 61 4.47 2.42 10.71
CA ALA A 61 4.18 1.92 12.05
C ALA A 61 3.62 0.49 12.01
N SER A 62 2.73 0.22 11.06
CA SER A 62 2.18 -1.11 10.80
C SER A 62 1.68 -1.22 9.37
N TRP A 63 1.62 -2.45 8.84
CA TRP A 63 0.95 -2.73 7.57
C TRP A 63 0.21 -4.06 7.64
N GLU A 64 -0.95 -4.14 6.98
CA GLU A 64 -1.81 -5.33 6.91
C GLU A 64 -2.51 -5.43 5.56
N GLU A 65 -2.67 -6.66 5.06
CA GLU A 65 -3.52 -6.95 3.90
C GLU A 65 -4.97 -7.04 4.36
N ARG A 66 -5.86 -6.23 3.77
CA ARG A 66 -7.28 -6.22 4.12
C ARG A 66 -8.17 -5.99 2.92
N GLU A 67 -9.35 -6.58 2.98
CA GLU A 67 -10.43 -6.31 2.04
C GLU A 67 -11.13 -5.00 2.44
N VAL A 68 -11.12 -4.00 1.56
CA VAL A 68 -11.79 -2.71 1.80
C VAL A 68 -12.90 -2.48 0.79
N GLU A 69 -13.93 -1.75 1.19
CA GLU A 69 -14.99 -1.33 0.28
C GLU A 69 -14.46 -0.20 -0.62
N ASP A 70 -14.58 -0.39 -1.93
CA ASP A 70 -14.22 0.59 -2.97
C ASP A 70 -14.94 1.95 -2.80
N SER A 71 -16.04 1.97 -2.03
CA SER A 71 -16.79 3.17 -1.65
C SER A 71 -16.21 3.94 -0.45
N ALA A 72 -15.07 3.53 0.11
CA ALA A 72 -14.37 4.25 1.18
C ALA A 72 -13.50 5.43 0.67
N LEU A 73 -13.69 5.81 -0.59
CA LEU A 73 -13.05 6.95 -1.28
C LEU A 73 -13.97 8.17 -1.32
#